data_AF-A0A3D4TCL5-F1
#
_entry.id   AF-A0A3D4TCL5-F1
#
_cell.length_a   1.000
_cell.length_b   1.000
_cell.length_c   1.000
_cell.angle_alpha   90.00
_cell.angle_beta   90.00
_cell.angle_gamma   90.00
#
_symmetry.space_group_name_H-M   'P 1'
#
loop_
_entity.id
_entity.type
_entity.pdbx_description
1 polymer ?
#
loop_
_entity_poly.entity_id
_entity_poly.type
_entity_poly.pdbx_seq_one_letter_code
_entity_poly.pdbx_strand_id
1 'polypeptide(L)'
;MKQYIKILQSAVLGLLLLAGTSCEKYENKLYFEGGTAPVLTGSTNAVRLTALTENETAITLRWTNPEYKFTSGVSSANVTYTLEIDTTGANFTSGRRYVTTIASDLSKTFTE
;
A
#
# COMPACT_ATOMS: atom_id res chain seq x y z
N MET A 1 2.11 21.96 -65.79
CA MET A 1 1.05 22.15 -64.76
C MET A 1 0.36 20.84 -64.35
N LYS A 2 -0.25 20.07 -65.27
CA LYS A 2 -0.96 18.81 -64.91
C LYS A 2 -0.11 17.74 -64.20
N GLN A 3 1.19 17.64 -64.51
CA GLN A 3 2.09 16.67 -63.89
C GLN A 3 2.44 17.02 -62.42
N TYR A 4 2.61 18.30 -62.11
CA TYR A 4 2.82 18.77 -60.74
C TYR A 4 1.57 18.60 -59.88
N ILE A 5 0.38 18.75 -60.48
CA ILE A 5 -0.90 18.47 -59.81
C ILE A 5 -1.02 16.99 -59.43
N LYS A 6 -0.60 16.06 -60.31
CA LYS A 6 -0.61 14.62 -60.01
C LYS A 6 0.37 14.25 -58.89
N ILE A 7 1.57 14.85 -58.89
CA ILE A 7 2.58 14.63 -57.84
C ILE A 7 2.08 15.16 -56.50
N LEU A 8 1.45 16.33 -56.49
CA LEU A 8 0.84 16.91 -55.28
C LEU A 8 -0.29 16.03 -54.75
N GLN A 9 -1.14 15.50 -55.63
CA GLN A 9 -2.22 14.56 -55.26
C GLN A 9 -1.68 13.26 -54.64
N SER A 10 -0.62 12.67 -55.21
CA SER A 10 0.00 11.47 -54.65
C SER A 10 0.70 11.73 -53.31
N ALA A 11 1.31 12.91 -53.12
CA ALA A 11 1.97 13.28 -51.87
C ALA A 11 0.94 13.51 -50.75
N VAL A 12 -0.19 14.15 -51.06
CA VAL A 12 -1.30 14.35 -50.11
C VAL A 12 -1.93 13.02 -49.71
N LEU A 13 -2.12 12.09 -50.66
CA LEU A 13 -2.67 10.77 -50.37
C LEU A 13 -1.72 9.92 -49.51
N GLY A 14 -0.41 10.01 -49.76
CA GLY A 14 0.60 9.35 -48.94
C GLY A 14 0.66 9.89 -47.51
N LEU A 15 0.52 11.20 -47.33
CA LEU A 15 0.47 11.83 -46.00
C LEU A 15 -0.81 11.46 -45.23
N LEU A 16 -1.94 11.31 -45.92
CA LEU A 16 -3.22 10.92 -45.32
C LEU A 16 -3.20 9.48 -44.78
N LEU A 17 -2.51 8.57 -45.48
CA LEU A 17 -2.37 7.16 -45.07
C LEU A 17 -1.50 6.99 -43.83
N LEU A 18 -0.54 7.88 -43.59
CA LEU A 18 0.33 7.87 -42.40
C LEU A 18 -0.35 8.47 -41.16
N ALA A 19 -1.39 9.28 -41.33
CA ALA A 19 -2.15 9.87 -40.21
C ALA A 19 -3.14 8.89 -39.56
N GLY A 20 -3.42 7.74 -40.19
CA GLY A 20 -4.39 6.75 -39.72
C GLY A 20 -3.83 5.72 -38.73
N THR A 21 -2.52 5.66 -38.50
CA THR A 21 -1.91 4.75 -37.52
C THR A 21 -1.66 5.44 -36.19
N SER A 22 -2.69 6.07 -35.60
CA SER A 22 -2.62 6.40 -34.18
C SER A 22 -2.75 5.09 -33.41
N CYS A 23 -1.64 4.53 -32.96
CA CYS A 23 -1.65 3.47 -31.97
C CYS A 23 -2.35 4.03 -30.74
N GLU A 24 -3.57 3.58 -30.46
CA GLU A 24 -4.24 3.95 -29.21
C GLU A 24 -3.34 3.50 -28.07
N LYS A 25 -2.85 4.46 -27.29
CA LYS A 25 -2.06 4.16 -26.12
C LYS A 25 -3.00 3.52 -25.11
N TYR A 26 -3.00 2.20 -25.06
CA TYR A 26 -3.75 1.44 -24.07
C TYR A 26 -3.06 1.63 -22.71
N GLU A 27 -3.46 2.68 -21.98
CA GLU A 27 -2.93 2.92 -20.65
C GLU A 27 -3.66 2.02 -19.66
N ASN A 28 -2.93 1.06 -19.08
CA ASN A 28 -3.39 0.35 -17.88
C ASN A 28 -3.31 1.31 -16.69
N LYS A 29 -4.37 2.10 -16.50
CA LYS A 29 -4.45 3.05 -15.39
C LYS A 29 -4.71 2.27 -14.10
N LEU A 30 -3.76 2.36 -13.19
CA LEU A 30 -3.86 1.81 -11.84
C LEU A 30 -4.48 2.84 -10.92
N TYR A 31 -5.73 2.60 -10.51
CA TYR A 31 -6.41 3.43 -9.51
C TYR A 31 -6.51 2.68 -8.20
N PHE A 32 -6.33 3.39 -7.09
CA PHE A 32 -6.60 2.85 -5.76
C PHE A 32 -8.11 2.74 -5.54
N GLU A 33 -8.58 1.54 -5.19
CA GLU A 33 -9.99 1.21 -5.01
C GLU A 33 -10.37 1.09 -3.53
N GLY A 34 -9.40 1.16 -2.62
CA GLY A 34 -9.64 1.12 -1.17
C GLY A 34 -8.97 -0.06 -0.48
N GLY A 35 -9.45 -0.35 0.72
CA GLY A 35 -8.99 -1.43 1.60
C GLY A 35 -9.81 -1.45 2.88
N THR A 36 -9.47 -2.32 3.82
CA THR A 36 -10.07 -2.36 5.16
C THR A 36 -9.14 -1.71 6.17
N ALA A 37 -9.71 -1.07 7.19
CA ALA A 37 -8.91 -0.56 8.30
C ALA A 37 -8.33 -1.75 9.09
N PRO A 38 -7.02 -1.78 9.37
CA PRO A 38 -6.43 -2.82 10.21
C PRO A 38 -7.08 -2.85 11.60
N VAL A 39 -7.45 -4.03 12.06
CA VAL A 39 -8.02 -4.24 13.40
C VAL A 39 -6.93 -4.81 14.32
N LEU A 40 -6.57 -4.08 15.36
CA LEU A 40 -5.60 -4.52 16.36
C LEU A 40 -6.26 -5.39 17.43
N THR A 41 -5.64 -6.52 17.74
CA THR A 41 -6.04 -7.45 18.80
C THR A 41 -4.82 -7.84 19.64
N GLY A 42 -5.04 -8.11 20.93
CA GLY A 42 -4.01 -8.58 21.85
C GLY A 42 -4.34 -9.96 22.39
N SER A 43 -3.32 -10.74 22.77
CA SER A 43 -3.50 -12.01 23.48
C SER A 43 -4.05 -11.83 24.90
N THR A 44 -3.92 -10.65 25.48
CA THR A 44 -4.45 -10.26 26.79
C THR A 44 -4.82 -8.78 26.78
N ASN A 45 -5.74 -8.39 27.66
CA ASN A 45 -6.12 -6.99 27.90
C ASN A 45 -5.32 -6.35 29.04
N ALA A 46 -4.58 -7.15 29.80
CA ALA A 46 -3.76 -6.69 30.91
C ALA A 46 -2.44 -7.45 30.95
N VAL A 47 -1.34 -6.72 30.88
CA VAL A 47 0.03 -7.24 30.98
C VAL A 47 0.47 -7.12 32.45
N ARG A 48 1.08 -8.16 33.01
CA ARG A 48 1.43 -8.22 34.44
C ARG A 48 2.90 -8.62 34.60
N LEU A 49 3.77 -7.63 34.45
CA LEU A 49 5.21 -7.83 34.55
C LEU A 49 5.61 -8.28 35.97
N THR A 50 6.27 -9.43 36.07
CA THR A 50 6.90 -9.90 37.31
C THR A 50 8.33 -10.37 37.05
N ALA A 51 9.24 -10.19 38.00
CA ALA A 51 10.63 -10.64 37.85
C ALA A 51 10.78 -12.17 37.69
N LEU A 52 9.75 -12.94 38.03
CA LEU A 52 9.75 -14.40 37.85
C LEU A 52 9.44 -14.83 36.41
N THR A 53 8.82 -13.95 35.61
CA THR A 53 8.29 -14.24 34.27
C THR A 53 8.96 -13.43 33.16
N GLU A 54 10.12 -12.83 33.40
CA GLU A 54 10.81 -11.92 32.45
C GLU A 54 11.08 -12.57 31.08
N ASN A 55 11.33 -13.88 31.04
CA ASN A 55 11.56 -14.56 29.76
C ASN A 55 10.27 -15.12 29.12
N GLU A 56 9.11 -14.92 29.75
CA GLU A 56 7.83 -15.38 29.24
C GLU A 56 7.16 -14.34 28.35
N THR A 57 6.18 -14.77 27.55
CA THR A 57 5.45 -13.87 26.66
C THR A 57 4.51 -12.97 27.46
N ALA A 58 4.74 -11.66 27.39
CA ALA A 58 3.90 -10.61 27.96
C ALA A 58 2.58 -10.48 27.20
N ILE A 59 2.73 -10.21 25.90
CA ILE A 59 1.63 -9.90 25.01
C ILE A 59 2.07 -10.15 23.58
N THR A 60 1.15 -10.75 22.83
CA THR A 60 1.25 -10.83 21.38
C THR A 60 0.16 -9.97 20.78
N LEU A 61 0.58 -8.93 20.07
CA LEU A 61 -0.28 -8.05 19.31
C LEU A 61 -0.39 -8.58 17.88
N ARG A 62 -1.60 -8.57 17.33
CA ARG A 62 -1.92 -9.01 15.97
C ARG A 62 -2.83 -8.01 15.29
N TRP A 63 -2.64 -7.82 13.99
CA TRP A 63 -3.51 -6.95 13.19
C TRP A 63 -3.85 -7.57 11.84
N THR A 64 -4.95 -7.10 11.25
CA THR A 64 -5.39 -7.58 9.94
C THR A 64 -4.63 -6.87 8.81
N ASN A 65 -4.41 -7.60 7.70
CA ASN A 65 -3.95 -7.00 6.46
C ASN A 65 -5.08 -6.08 5.92
N PRO A 66 -4.76 -4.83 5.51
CA PRO A 66 -5.76 -3.93 4.92
C PRO A 66 -6.24 -4.36 3.51
N GLU A 67 -5.57 -5.33 2.88
CA GLU A 67 -5.92 -5.90 1.58
C GLU A 67 -6.19 -4.80 0.54
N TYR A 68 -5.27 -3.84 0.43
CA TYR A 68 -5.41 -2.69 -0.47
C TYR A 68 -5.67 -3.14 -1.90
N LYS A 69 -6.69 -2.58 -2.54
CA LYS A 69 -7.09 -2.92 -3.89
C LYS A 69 -6.74 -1.80 -4.87
N PHE A 70 -6.30 -2.22 -6.04
CA PHE A 70 -6.17 -1.39 -7.21
C PHE A 70 -7.02 -1.98 -8.33
N THR A 71 -7.19 -1.26 -9.43
CA THR A 71 -7.90 -1.78 -10.62
C THR A 71 -7.31 -3.08 -11.19
N SER A 72 -6.08 -3.45 -10.83
CA SER A 72 -5.45 -4.72 -11.16
C SER A 72 -5.73 -5.86 -10.17
N GLY A 73 -6.51 -5.62 -9.12
CA GLY A 73 -6.78 -6.56 -8.03
C GLY A 73 -6.10 -6.18 -6.70
N VAL A 74 -5.97 -7.16 -5.80
CA VAL A 74 -5.30 -6.98 -4.51
C VAL A 74 -3.83 -6.62 -4.72
N SER A 75 -3.35 -5.64 -3.97
CA SER A 75 -1.98 -5.18 -4.02
C SER A 75 -1.02 -6.26 -3.52
N SER A 76 0.06 -6.46 -4.25
CA SER A 76 1.22 -7.26 -3.81
C SER A 76 2.29 -6.43 -3.11
N ALA A 77 2.04 -5.13 -2.89
CA ALA A 77 2.98 -4.26 -2.21
C ALA A 77 3.04 -4.58 -0.72
N ASN A 78 4.25 -4.48 -0.15
CA ASN A 78 4.40 -4.58 1.30
C ASN A 78 3.72 -3.38 1.97
N VAL A 79 2.86 -3.67 2.93
CA VAL A 79 2.35 -2.66 3.87
C VAL A 79 3.38 -2.48 4.98
N THR A 80 3.51 -1.27 5.50
CA THR A 80 4.35 -0.96 6.67
C THR A 80 3.47 -0.37 7.75
N TYR A 81 3.62 -0.86 8.97
CA TYR A 81 2.84 -0.48 10.15
C TYR A 81 3.71 0.29 11.13
N THR A 82 3.11 1.25 11.83
CA THR A 82 3.69 1.88 13.02
C THR A 82 2.90 1.41 14.22
N LEU A 83 3.59 0.77 15.17
CA LEU A 83 3.01 0.32 16.42
C LEU A 83 3.42 1.28 17.53
N GLU A 84 2.43 1.86 18.20
CA GLU A 84 2.62 2.75 19.35
C GLU A 84 2.02 2.12 20.60
N ILE A 85 2.77 2.14 21.71
CA ILE A 85 2.32 1.68 23.02
C ILE A 85 2.55 2.81 24.02
N ASP A 86 1.53 3.12 24.80
CA ASP A 86 1.60 4.11 25.87
C ASP A 86 0.86 3.63 27.13
N THR A 87 1.07 4.30 28.23
CA THR A 87 0.37 4.07 29.49
C THR A 87 -1.10 4.52 29.39
N THR A 88 -2.00 3.77 30.01
CA THR A 88 -3.43 4.08 30.07
C THR A 88 -3.69 5.52 30.51
N GLY A 89 -4.51 6.25 29.75
CA GLY A 89 -4.89 7.64 30.03
C GLY A 89 -3.92 8.70 29.51
N ALA A 90 -2.72 8.33 29.05
CA ALA A 90 -1.75 9.29 28.50
C ALA A 90 -2.00 9.67 27.03
N ASN A 91 -2.88 8.96 26.32
CA ASN A 91 -3.29 9.29 24.93
C ASN A 91 -2.11 9.54 23.97
N PHE A 92 -1.04 8.75 24.08
CA PHE A 92 0.17 8.84 23.24
C PHE A 92 0.99 10.13 23.41
N THR A 93 0.83 10.83 24.53
CA THR A 93 1.62 12.03 24.86
C THR A 93 2.69 11.77 25.91
N SER A 94 2.83 10.55 26.45
CA SER A 94 3.84 10.29 27.48
C SER A 94 5.26 10.30 26.90
N GLY A 95 6.22 10.75 27.71
CA GLY A 95 7.64 10.63 27.38
C GLY A 95 8.18 9.19 27.42
N ARG A 96 7.36 8.22 27.82
CA ARG A 96 7.69 6.77 27.85
C ARG A 96 6.98 5.99 26.75
N ARG A 97 6.33 6.69 25.81
CA ARG A 97 5.67 6.06 24.66
C ARG A 97 6.70 5.27 23.84
N TYR A 98 6.38 4.02 23.58
CA TYR A 98 7.13 3.16 22.69
C TYR A 98 6.58 3.29 21.27
N VAL A 99 7.47 3.41 20.28
CA VAL A 99 7.11 3.49 18.86
C VAL A 99 8.06 2.60 18.08
N THR A 100 7.51 1.76 17.19
CA THR A 100 8.32 0.94 16.29
C THR A 100 7.66 0.78 14.93
N THR A 101 8.48 0.60 13.90
CA THR A 101 8.04 0.34 12.53
C THR A 101 8.16 -1.15 12.23
N ILE A 102 7.11 -1.71 11.65
CA ILE A 102 6.99 -3.12 11.28
C ILE A 102 6.71 -3.15 9.79
N ALA A 103 7.48 -3.92 9.03
CA ALA A 103 7.27 -4.04 7.60
C ALA A 103 6.03 -4.89 7.32
N SER A 104 6.19 -6.10 6.79
CA SER A 104 5.08 -6.95 6.33
C SER A 104 4.48 -7.86 7.40
N ASP A 105 5.05 -7.91 8.60
CA ASP A 105 4.52 -8.79 9.66
C ASP A 105 3.14 -8.32 10.13
N LEU A 106 2.29 -9.28 10.48
CA LEU A 106 0.94 -9.05 11.01
C LEU A 106 0.85 -9.29 12.53
N SER A 107 2.00 -9.44 13.18
CA SER A 107 2.07 -9.65 14.62
C SER A 107 3.38 -9.19 15.21
N LYS A 108 3.36 -8.84 16.50
CA LYS A 108 4.54 -8.55 17.31
C LYS A 108 4.36 -9.12 18.71
N THR A 109 5.36 -9.87 19.17
CA THR A 109 5.40 -10.42 20.51
C THR A 109 6.39 -9.65 21.38
N PHE A 110 5.99 -9.38 22.62
CA PHE A 110 6.83 -8.81 23.66
C PHE A 110 6.93 -9.82 24.81
N THR A 111 8.09 -9.89 25.45
CA THR A 111 8.33 -10.66 26.67
C THR A 111 8.34 -9.73 27.88
N GLU A 112 8.09 -10.27 29.08
CA GLU A 112 7.97 -9.49 30.33
C GLU A 112 9.30 -9.14 31.00
#